data_AF-A0A8I1NI02-F1
#
_entry.id   AF-A0A8I1NI02-F1
#
_cell.length_a   1.000
_cell.length_b   1.000
_cell.length_c   1.000
_cell.angle_alpha   90.00
_cell.angle_beta   90.00
_cell.angle_gamma   90.00
#
_symmetry.space_group_name_H-M   'P 1'
#
loop_
_entity.id
_entity.type
_entity.pdbx_description
1 polymer ?
#
loop_
_entity_poly.entity_id
_entity_poly.type
_entity_poly.pdbx_seq_one_letter_code
_entity_poly.pdbx_strand_id
1 'polypeptide(L)'
;MGKKKKKDSKSKKKRPSLTELHHKAVGESLDILREKPGYKTLESAKVEFGGFEYPLDGVNSTGSRMVEINAHAGKLESIDLPKVTEDILRFAAIKQQPGREKAKCEIYFVDQRARDSIAGWIKQAAAELGVGLEVVDGFPEKLLGKLTKAQKSRTKITGKKQALEDRLRKEIRNEIEIQYFLSQEA
;
A
#
# COMPACT_ATOMS: atom_id res chain seq x y z
N MET A 1 58.68 5.73 -22.50
CA MET A 1 57.51 4.82 -22.53
C MET A 1 56.90 4.73 -21.15
N GLY A 2 55.58 4.87 -21.03
CA GLY A 2 54.89 4.77 -19.74
C GLY A 2 53.54 5.49 -19.70
N LYS A 3 52.64 5.21 -20.66
CA LYS A 3 51.25 5.70 -20.59
C LYS A 3 50.55 5.04 -19.41
N LYS A 4 50.34 5.80 -18.31
CA LYS A 4 49.45 5.40 -17.21
C LYS A 4 48.03 5.20 -17.77
N LYS A 5 47.61 3.94 -17.89
CA LYS A 5 46.21 3.58 -18.15
C LYS A 5 45.35 4.14 -17.00
N LYS A 6 44.49 5.11 -17.29
CA LYS A 6 43.40 5.52 -16.39
C LYS A 6 42.53 4.27 -16.16
N LYS A 7 42.43 3.82 -14.91
CA LYS A 7 41.46 2.80 -14.52
C LYS A 7 40.08 3.43 -14.65
N ASP A 8 39.27 2.94 -15.59
CA ASP A 8 37.86 3.25 -15.63
C ASP A 8 37.23 2.86 -14.30
N SER A 9 36.76 3.87 -13.57
CA SER A 9 35.98 3.66 -12.35
C SER A 9 34.70 2.94 -12.76
N LYS A 10 34.61 1.63 -12.48
CA LYS A 10 33.36 0.87 -12.57
C LYS A 10 32.25 1.71 -11.93
N SER A 11 31.29 2.18 -12.73
CA SER A 11 30.15 2.91 -12.20
C SER A 11 29.47 2.00 -11.17
N LYS A 12 29.48 2.41 -9.91
CA LYS A 12 28.75 1.68 -8.88
C LYS A 12 27.28 1.75 -9.29
N LYS A 13 26.67 0.61 -9.67
CA LYS A 13 25.23 0.53 -9.94
C LYS A 13 24.50 1.22 -8.80
N LYS A 14 23.83 2.34 -9.12
CA LYS A 14 23.03 3.11 -8.16
C LYS A 14 22.00 2.16 -7.56
N ARG A 15 21.96 2.05 -6.24
CA ARG A 15 20.93 1.24 -5.57
C ARG A 15 19.57 1.90 -5.82
N PRO A 16 18.53 1.13 -6.14
CA PRO A 16 17.19 1.69 -6.30
C PRO A 16 16.73 2.32 -4.98
N SER A 17 16.08 3.46 -5.10
CA SER A 17 15.37 4.16 -4.02
C SER A 17 14.18 3.35 -3.52
N LEU A 18 13.66 3.70 -2.35
CA LEU A 18 12.47 3.06 -1.81
C LEU A 18 11.25 3.24 -2.73
N THR A 19 11.09 4.42 -3.32
CA THR A 19 10.00 4.71 -4.27
C THR A 19 10.10 3.84 -5.52
N GLU A 20 11.29 3.70 -6.12
CA GLU A 20 11.48 2.80 -7.27
C GLU A 20 11.19 1.34 -6.92
N LEU A 21 11.53 0.91 -5.69
CA LEU A 21 11.19 -0.43 -5.21
C LEU A 21 9.70 -0.60 -4.97
N HIS A 22 8.99 0.42 -4.47
CA HIS A 22 7.53 0.39 -4.32
C HIS A 22 6.85 0.26 -5.67
N HIS A 23 7.20 1.10 -6.65
CA HIS A 23 6.60 1.02 -8.00
C HIS A 23 6.86 -0.35 -8.63
N LYS A 24 8.07 -0.88 -8.47
CA LYS A 24 8.38 -2.23 -8.93
C LYS A 24 7.54 -3.30 -8.22
N ALA A 25 7.35 -3.17 -6.91
CA ALA A 25 6.54 -4.11 -6.13
C ALA A 25 5.06 -4.08 -6.56
N VAL A 26 4.50 -2.90 -6.79
CA VAL A 26 3.14 -2.73 -7.32
C VAL A 26 3.00 -3.46 -8.67
N GLY A 27 3.90 -3.18 -9.63
CA GLY A 27 3.86 -3.81 -10.95
C GLY A 27 3.96 -5.34 -10.88
N GLU A 28 4.92 -5.86 -10.12
CA GLU A 28 5.08 -7.31 -9.93
C GLU A 28 3.85 -7.95 -9.27
N SER A 29 3.26 -7.28 -8.28
CA SER A 29 2.03 -7.75 -7.65
C SER A 29 0.86 -7.81 -8.63
N LEU A 30 0.70 -6.81 -9.49
CA LEU A 30 -0.36 -6.82 -10.51
C LEU A 30 -0.15 -7.93 -11.53
N ASP A 31 1.10 -8.16 -11.98
CA ASP A 31 1.43 -9.26 -12.89
C ASP A 31 1.08 -10.62 -12.28
N ILE A 32 1.41 -10.84 -11.01
CA ILE A 32 1.03 -12.06 -10.28
C ILE A 32 -0.49 -12.18 -10.15
N LEU A 33 -1.17 -11.09 -9.80
CA LEU A 33 -2.63 -11.10 -9.64
C LEU A 33 -3.34 -11.40 -10.96
N ARG A 34 -2.84 -10.92 -12.11
CA ARG A 34 -3.44 -11.16 -13.43
C ARG A 34 -3.54 -12.64 -13.81
N GLU A 35 -2.72 -13.50 -13.22
CA GLU A 35 -2.81 -14.95 -13.40
C GLU A 35 -4.06 -15.56 -12.71
N LYS A 36 -4.69 -14.84 -11.77
CA LYS A 36 -5.88 -15.30 -11.05
C LYS A 36 -7.18 -15.08 -11.88
N PRO A 37 -8.17 -15.99 -11.79
CA PRO A 37 -9.47 -15.80 -12.43
C PRO A 37 -10.16 -14.49 -12.01
N GLY A 38 -10.53 -13.67 -12.99
CA GLY A 38 -11.18 -12.37 -12.76
C GLY A 38 -10.23 -11.18 -12.55
N TYR A 39 -8.92 -11.38 -12.67
CA TYR A 39 -7.89 -10.35 -12.52
C TYR A 39 -7.08 -10.08 -13.80
N LYS A 40 -7.27 -10.89 -14.85
CA LYS A 40 -6.51 -10.83 -16.11
C LYS A 40 -6.40 -9.44 -16.75
N THR A 41 -7.41 -8.60 -16.58
CA THR A 41 -7.50 -7.26 -17.18
C THR A 41 -7.25 -6.14 -16.18
N LEU A 42 -6.67 -6.42 -15.01
CA LEU A 42 -6.28 -5.38 -14.06
C LEU A 42 -5.28 -4.44 -14.72
N GLU A 43 -5.61 -3.15 -14.76
CA GLU A 43 -4.70 -2.08 -15.19
C GLU A 43 -4.81 -0.91 -14.23
N SER A 44 -3.73 -0.15 -14.07
CA SER A 44 -3.78 1.08 -13.28
C SER A 44 -4.73 2.07 -13.96
N ALA A 45 -5.66 2.62 -13.18
CA ALA A 45 -6.68 3.51 -13.69
C ALA A 45 -7.04 4.59 -12.67
N LYS A 46 -7.50 5.73 -13.17
CA LYS A 46 -8.12 6.73 -12.31
C LYS A 46 -9.60 6.42 -12.19
N VAL A 47 -10.09 6.43 -10.96
CA VAL A 47 -11.49 6.20 -10.63
C VAL A 47 -12.06 7.45 -10.00
N GLU A 48 -13.13 7.96 -10.61
CA GLU A 48 -13.85 9.11 -10.08
C GLU A 48 -14.72 8.70 -8.89
N PHE A 49 -14.64 9.44 -7.78
CA PHE A 49 -15.63 9.46 -6.72
C PHE A 49 -15.78 10.84 -6.07
N GLY A 50 -17.03 11.26 -5.83
CA GLY A 50 -17.33 12.54 -5.18
C GLY A 50 -16.75 13.77 -5.90
N GLY A 51 -16.58 13.73 -7.23
CA GLY A 51 -15.95 14.80 -8.01
C GLY A 51 -14.42 14.83 -7.97
N PHE A 52 -13.78 13.80 -7.41
CA PHE A 52 -12.32 13.64 -7.40
C PHE A 52 -11.88 12.42 -8.19
N GLU A 53 -10.77 12.54 -8.92
CA GLU A 53 -10.11 11.39 -9.53
C GLU A 53 -9.09 10.80 -8.54
N TYR A 54 -9.18 9.49 -8.32
CA TYR A 54 -8.22 8.78 -7.49
C TYR A 54 -7.50 7.69 -8.30
N PRO A 55 -6.15 7.70 -8.33
CA PRO A 55 -5.40 6.65 -9.00
C PRO A 55 -5.47 5.36 -8.18
N LEU A 56 -5.92 4.28 -8.80
CA LEU A 56 -5.86 2.92 -8.26
C LEU A 56 -4.76 2.13 -8.95
N ASP A 57 -4.11 1.25 -8.19
CA ASP A 57 -3.07 0.38 -8.71
C ASP A 57 -3.61 -0.58 -9.77
N GLY A 58 -4.82 -1.12 -9.58
CA GLY A 58 -5.45 -1.99 -10.56
C GLY A 58 -6.97 -1.92 -10.57
N VAL A 59 -7.55 -1.86 -11.76
CA VAL A 59 -8.99 -1.95 -12.02
C VAL A 59 -9.19 -2.88 -13.20
N ASN A 60 -10.13 -3.83 -13.10
CA ASN A 60 -10.40 -4.73 -14.22
C ASN A 60 -11.24 -4.03 -15.29
N SER A 61 -11.26 -4.59 -16.51
CA SER A 61 -11.96 -4.00 -17.66
C SER A 61 -13.46 -3.75 -17.46
N THR A 62 -14.10 -4.44 -16.53
CA THR A 62 -15.53 -4.26 -16.20
C THR A 62 -15.77 -3.30 -15.04
N GLY A 63 -14.72 -2.80 -14.38
CA GLY A 63 -14.83 -1.99 -13.17
C GLY A 63 -15.43 -2.71 -11.96
N SER A 64 -15.63 -4.03 -12.05
CA SER A 64 -16.23 -4.84 -11.00
C SER A 64 -15.21 -5.32 -9.97
N ARG A 65 -13.92 -5.14 -10.24
CA ARG A 65 -12.83 -5.44 -9.33
C ARG A 65 -11.80 -4.32 -9.34
N MET A 66 -11.40 -3.93 -8.14
CA MET A 66 -10.47 -2.83 -7.88
C MET A 66 -9.49 -3.24 -6.78
N VAL A 67 -8.21 -2.92 -6.98
CA VAL A 67 -7.13 -3.33 -6.08
C VAL A 67 -6.18 -2.19 -5.76
N GLU A 68 -5.69 -2.20 -4.53
CA GLU A 68 -4.59 -1.37 -4.02
C GLU A 68 -3.48 -2.31 -3.53
N ILE A 69 -2.22 -1.99 -3.80
CA ILE A 69 -1.07 -2.80 -3.40
C ILE A 69 -0.33 -2.11 -2.26
N ASN A 70 -0.36 -2.73 -1.08
CA ASN A 70 0.48 -2.33 0.03
C ASN A 70 1.89 -2.94 -0.12
N ALA A 71 2.80 -2.16 -0.70
CA ALA A 71 4.20 -2.53 -0.94
C ALA A 71 5.11 -2.43 0.32
N HIS A 72 4.60 -2.70 1.51
CA HIS A 72 5.37 -2.66 2.76
C HIS A 72 5.87 -4.05 3.14
N ALA A 73 7.18 -4.16 3.44
CA ALA A 73 7.75 -5.37 4.01
C ALA A 73 7.83 -5.29 5.54
N GLY A 74 7.47 -6.38 6.22
CA GLY A 74 7.44 -6.49 7.67
C GLY A 74 6.15 -5.99 8.31
N LYS A 75 6.16 -5.85 9.64
CA LYS A 75 5.02 -5.35 10.42
C LYS A 75 4.70 -3.90 10.02
N LEU A 76 3.42 -3.57 9.90
CA LEU A 76 2.99 -2.17 9.80
C LEU A 76 3.04 -1.54 11.18
N GLU A 77 3.73 -0.43 11.29
CA GLU A 77 3.78 0.37 12.51
C GLU A 77 2.70 1.45 12.48
N SER A 78 2.55 2.18 13.58
CA SER A 78 1.49 3.19 13.72
C SER A 78 1.46 4.23 12.61
N ILE A 79 2.61 4.54 12.00
CA ILE A 79 2.73 5.49 10.90
C ILE A 79 2.27 4.94 9.54
N ASP A 80 2.30 3.62 9.38
CA ASP A 80 1.96 2.97 8.11
C ASP A 80 0.45 2.69 8.01
N LEU A 81 -0.22 2.45 9.17
CA LEU A 81 -1.64 2.13 9.26
C LEU A 81 -2.58 3.18 8.60
N PRO A 82 -2.35 4.50 8.69
CA PRO A 82 -3.23 5.49 8.06
C PRO A 82 -3.42 5.29 6.57
N LYS A 83 -2.40 4.83 5.81
CA LYS A 83 -2.57 4.57 4.37
C LYS A 83 -3.58 3.45 4.12
N VAL A 84 -3.52 2.37 4.91
CA VAL A 84 -4.47 1.26 4.80
C VAL A 84 -5.89 1.70 5.18
N THR A 85 -6.02 2.49 6.25
CA THR A 85 -7.31 3.07 6.63
C THR A 85 -7.88 3.96 5.53
N GLU A 86 -7.06 4.85 4.94
CA GLU A 86 -7.49 5.70 3.83
C GLU A 86 -7.97 4.86 2.64
N ASP A 87 -7.27 3.79 2.28
CA ASP A 87 -7.66 2.92 1.16
C ASP A 87 -8.97 2.18 1.43
N ILE A 88 -9.20 1.74 2.67
CA ILE A 88 -10.49 1.16 3.09
C ILE A 88 -11.63 2.16 2.91
N LEU A 89 -11.45 3.40 3.38
CA LEU A 89 -12.46 4.45 3.27
C LEU A 89 -12.72 4.86 1.82
N ARG A 90 -11.67 4.92 0.99
CA ARG A 90 -11.82 5.20 -0.45
C ARG A 90 -12.62 4.11 -1.15
N PHE A 91 -12.33 2.85 -0.87
CA PHE A 91 -13.10 1.74 -1.45
C PHE A 91 -14.56 1.75 -0.98
N ALA A 92 -14.81 2.07 0.29
CA ALA A 92 -16.18 2.26 0.77
C ALA A 92 -16.91 3.38 -0.01
N ALA A 93 -16.26 4.53 -0.21
CA ALA A 93 -16.82 5.64 -0.98
C ALA A 93 -17.09 5.27 -2.44
N ILE A 94 -16.16 4.56 -3.09
CA ILE A 94 -16.35 4.08 -4.48
C ILE A 94 -17.56 3.14 -4.58
N LYS A 95 -17.74 2.24 -3.60
CA LYS A 95 -18.87 1.31 -3.56
C LYS A 95 -20.22 1.99 -3.31
N GLN A 96 -20.24 3.21 -2.77
CA GLN A 96 -21.47 3.99 -2.62
C GLN A 96 -21.92 4.67 -3.93
N GLN A 97 -21.12 4.61 -4.99
CA GLN A 97 -21.49 5.20 -6.27
C GLN A 97 -22.46 4.31 -7.05
N PRO A 98 -23.41 4.91 -7.80
CA PRO A 98 -24.32 4.17 -8.65
C PRO A 98 -23.60 3.21 -9.61
N GLY A 99 -23.99 1.93 -9.58
CA GLY A 99 -23.43 0.89 -10.44
C GLY A 99 -22.13 0.26 -9.94
N ARG A 100 -21.65 0.63 -8.74
CA ARG A 100 -20.42 0.09 -8.11
C ARG A 100 -20.67 -0.60 -6.78
N GLU A 101 -21.92 -0.76 -6.37
CA GLU A 101 -22.32 -1.32 -5.07
C GLU A 101 -21.81 -2.75 -4.86
N LYS A 102 -21.67 -3.49 -5.95
CA LYS A 102 -21.18 -4.88 -5.98
C LYS A 102 -19.72 -5.01 -6.38
N ALA A 103 -18.99 -3.90 -6.53
CA ALA A 103 -17.57 -3.95 -6.86
C ALA A 103 -16.79 -4.66 -5.75
N LYS A 104 -15.89 -5.56 -6.15
CA LYS A 104 -14.93 -6.20 -5.25
C LYS A 104 -13.73 -5.29 -5.09
N CYS A 105 -13.53 -4.79 -3.88
CA CYS A 105 -12.44 -3.91 -3.53
C CYS A 105 -11.50 -4.62 -2.56
N GLU A 106 -10.22 -4.72 -2.90
CA GLU A 106 -9.24 -5.52 -2.16
C GLU A 106 -7.93 -4.75 -1.99
N ILE A 107 -7.35 -4.80 -0.79
CA ILE A 107 -5.98 -4.35 -0.53
C ILE A 107 -5.10 -5.58 -0.45
N TYR A 108 -4.09 -5.64 -1.32
CA TYR A 108 -3.13 -6.74 -1.38
C TYR A 108 -1.81 -6.34 -0.73
N PHE A 109 -1.36 -7.13 0.24
CA PHE A 109 -0.08 -6.94 0.93
C PHE A 109 1.00 -7.81 0.29
N VAL A 110 2.18 -7.24 0.09
CA VAL A 110 3.35 -7.99 -0.41
C VAL A 110 4.04 -8.84 0.67
N ASP A 111 3.67 -8.65 1.95
CA ASP A 111 4.19 -9.39 3.09
C ASP A 111 3.04 -9.81 4.02
N GLN A 112 2.99 -11.09 4.38
CA GLN A 112 2.02 -11.64 5.32
C GLN A 112 2.05 -10.90 6.67
N ARG A 113 3.24 -10.51 7.14
CA ARG A 113 3.38 -9.79 8.42
C ARG A 113 2.74 -8.41 8.37
N ALA A 114 2.74 -7.74 7.21
CA ALA A 114 2.08 -6.46 7.05
C ALA A 114 0.56 -6.65 7.16
N ARG A 115 0.01 -7.63 6.43
CA ARG A 115 -1.41 -7.98 6.51
C ARG A 115 -1.84 -8.34 7.93
N ASP A 116 -1.06 -9.17 8.63
CA ASP A 116 -1.38 -9.62 9.99
C ASP A 116 -1.23 -8.52 11.04
N SER A 117 -0.60 -7.39 10.68
CA SER A 117 -0.57 -6.20 11.52
C SER A 117 -1.91 -5.47 11.56
N ILE A 118 -2.80 -5.73 10.60
CA ILE A 118 -4.13 -5.14 10.56
C ILE A 118 -5.03 -5.87 11.56
N ALA A 119 -5.28 -5.21 12.68
CA ALA A 119 -6.03 -5.73 13.81
C ALA A 119 -6.98 -4.68 14.40
N GLY A 120 -7.82 -5.10 15.35
CA GLY A 120 -8.76 -4.22 16.03
C GLY A 120 -9.75 -3.55 15.08
N TRP A 121 -10.03 -2.27 15.33
CA TRP A 121 -11.05 -1.51 14.60
C TRP A 121 -10.78 -1.41 13.10
N ILE A 122 -9.52 -1.36 12.64
CA ILE A 122 -9.20 -1.28 11.20
C ILE A 122 -9.65 -2.56 10.49
N LYS A 123 -9.41 -3.72 11.11
CA LYS A 123 -9.85 -5.01 10.56
C LYS A 123 -11.37 -5.13 10.55
N GLN A 124 -12.03 -4.64 11.60
CA GLN A 124 -13.50 -4.62 11.70
C GLN A 124 -14.11 -3.71 10.63
N ALA A 125 -13.60 -2.48 10.48
CA ALA A 125 -14.04 -1.53 9.46
C ALA A 125 -13.86 -2.09 8.04
N ALA A 126 -12.72 -2.73 7.74
CA ALA A 126 -12.54 -3.37 6.43
C ALA A 126 -13.61 -4.44 6.17
N ALA A 127 -13.93 -5.27 7.15
CA ALA A 127 -14.96 -6.30 7.02
C ALA A 127 -16.37 -5.71 6.84
N GLU A 128 -16.75 -4.72 7.65
CA GLU A 128 -18.05 -4.05 7.59
C GLU A 128 -18.26 -3.30 6.27
N LEU A 129 -17.21 -2.67 5.75
CA LEU A 129 -17.24 -1.94 4.48
C LEU A 129 -17.07 -2.88 3.26
N GLY A 130 -16.86 -4.17 3.50
CA GLY A 130 -16.67 -5.20 2.48
C GLY A 130 -15.44 -4.95 1.61
N VAL A 131 -14.32 -4.61 2.24
CA VAL A 131 -12.99 -4.45 1.65
C VAL A 131 -12.15 -5.67 2.03
N GLY A 132 -11.66 -6.41 1.03
CA GLY A 132 -10.79 -7.57 1.23
C GLY A 132 -9.38 -7.15 1.65
N LEU A 133 -8.77 -7.90 2.58
CA LEU A 133 -7.39 -7.69 3.03
C LEU A 133 -6.59 -8.98 2.79
N GLU A 134 -5.89 -9.02 1.66
CA GLU A 134 -5.33 -10.24 1.08
C GLU A 134 -3.81 -10.16 0.94
N VAL A 135 -3.14 -11.30 0.80
CA VAL A 135 -1.69 -11.36 0.56
C VAL A 135 -1.43 -11.76 -0.90
N VAL A 136 -0.39 -11.17 -1.50
CA VAL A 136 0.04 -11.57 -2.85
C VAL A 136 0.78 -12.90 -2.74
N ASP A 137 0.07 -13.98 -3.05
CA ASP A 137 0.66 -15.32 -3.12
C ASP A 137 1.81 -15.37 -4.15
N GLY A 138 2.97 -15.88 -3.74
CA GLY A 138 4.12 -16.02 -4.63
C GLY A 138 4.89 -14.71 -4.89
N PHE A 139 4.69 -13.66 -4.09
CA PHE A 139 5.47 -12.44 -4.22
C PHE A 139 7.00 -12.70 -4.11
N PRO A 140 7.86 -12.13 -4.98
CA PRO A 140 9.26 -12.54 -5.04
C PRO A 140 10.05 -12.19 -3.79
N GLU A 141 10.58 -13.19 -3.08
CA GLU A 141 11.36 -13.02 -1.85
C GLU A 141 12.57 -12.08 -2.04
N LYS A 142 13.20 -12.12 -3.22
CA LYS A 142 14.32 -11.22 -3.56
C LYS A 142 13.90 -9.76 -3.59
N LEU A 143 12.67 -9.45 -4.02
CA LEU A 143 12.14 -8.09 -4.04
C LEU A 143 11.70 -7.67 -2.63
N LEU A 144 11.02 -8.55 -1.90
CA LEU A 144 10.67 -8.35 -0.49
C LEU A 144 11.90 -8.04 0.39
N GLY A 145 13.00 -8.76 0.17
CA GLY A 145 14.28 -8.52 0.85
C GLY A 145 14.93 -7.17 0.51
N LYS A 146 14.70 -6.64 -0.70
CA LYS A 146 15.15 -5.29 -1.08
C LYS A 146 14.30 -4.21 -0.41
N LEU A 147 12.98 -4.38 -0.41
CA LEU A 147 12.04 -3.50 0.30
C LEU A 147 12.40 -3.41 1.78
N THR A 148 12.56 -4.56 2.45
CA THR A 148 12.96 -4.63 3.86
C THR A 148 14.23 -3.83 4.15
N LYS A 149 15.27 -3.96 3.32
CA LYS A 149 16.54 -3.25 3.49
C LYS A 149 16.37 -1.74 3.26
N ALA A 150 15.61 -1.36 2.24
CA ALA A 150 15.36 0.05 1.91
C ALA A 150 14.53 0.75 3.00
N GLN A 151 13.43 0.15 3.46
CA GLN A 151 12.60 0.66 4.55
C GLN A 151 13.41 0.90 5.82
N LYS A 152 14.20 -0.09 6.27
CA LYS A 152 15.08 0.06 7.45
C LYS A 152 16.11 1.17 7.31
N SER A 153 16.61 1.42 6.09
CA SER A 153 17.58 2.48 5.85
C SER A 153 16.96 3.88 5.96
N ARG A 154 15.67 4.03 5.58
CA ARG A 154 14.93 5.29 5.72
C ARG A 154 14.68 5.66 7.18
N THR A 155 14.27 4.70 8.02
CA THR A 155 14.02 4.92 9.45
C THR A 155 15.25 5.48 10.18
N LYS A 156 16.46 5.13 9.73
CA LYS A 156 17.72 5.66 10.28
C LYS A 156 18.03 7.10 9.89
N ILE A 157 17.41 7.63 8.83
CA ILE A 157 17.75 8.94 8.24
C ILE A 157 16.77 10.05 8.66
N THR A 158 15.50 9.72 8.97
CA THR A 158 14.43 10.74 9.17
C THR A 158 14.09 11.08 10.63
N GLY A 159 14.89 10.65 11.61
CA GLY A 159 14.52 10.58 13.04
C GLY A 159 13.85 11.79 13.70
N LYS A 160 14.10 13.04 13.28
CA LYS A 160 13.45 14.23 13.87
C LYS A 160 12.13 14.63 13.20
N LYS A 161 12.06 14.59 11.86
CA LYS A 161 10.83 14.90 11.12
C LYS A 161 9.81 13.77 11.27
N GLN A 162 10.30 12.52 11.26
CA GLN A 162 9.48 11.34 11.47
C GLN A 162 8.81 11.36 12.86
N ALA A 163 9.57 11.68 13.91
CA ALA A 163 9.03 11.76 15.27
C ALA A 163 7.93 12.82 15.44
N LEU A 164 7.99 13.91 14.66
CA LEU A 164 6.96 14.95 14.66
C LEU A 164 5.69 14.46 13.93
N GLU A 165 5.85 13.84 12.76
CA GLU A 165 4.73 13.24 12.01
C GLU A 165 4.09 12.08 12.79
N ASP A 166 4.87 11.26 13.49
CA ASP A 166 4.39 10.18 14.37
C ASP A 166 3.51 10.73 15.50
N ARG A 167 3.92 11.87 16.08
CA ARG A 167 3.18 12.52 17.16
C ARG A 167 1.84 13.06 16.66
N LEU A 168 1.85 13.72 15.50
CA LEU A 168 0.65 14.27 14.87
C LEU A 168 -0.33 13.15 14.45
N ARG A 169 0.19 12.04 13.90
CA ARG A 169 -0.63 10.87 13.52
C ARG A 169 -1.24 10.17 14.73
N LYS A 170 -0.54 10.15 15.87
CA LYS A 170 -1.07 9.61 17.13
C LYS A 170 -2.21 10.47 17.66
N GLU A 171 -2.09 11.80 17.59
CA GLU A 171 -3.17 12.72 17.95
C GLU A 171 -4.41 12.52 17.07
N ILE A 172 -4.23 12.42 15.75
CA ILE A 172 -5.35 12.16 14.82
C ILE A 172 -6.03 10.82 15.14
N ARG A 173 -5.27 9.77 15.43
CA ARG A 173 -5.85 8.47 15.80
C ARG A 173 -6.67 8.56 17.08
N ASN A 174 -6.12 9.18 18.12
CA ASN A 174 -6.82 9.35 19.39
C ASN A 174 -8.13 10.12 19.18
N GLU A 175 -8.12 11.17 18.36
CA GLU A 175 -9.33 11.93 18.04
C GLU A 175 -10.37 11.05 17.33
N ILE A 176 -9.97 10.27 16.31
CA ILE A 176 -10.88 9.35 15.62
C ILE A 176 -11.44 8.29 16.57
N GLU A 177 -10.61 7.73 17.46
CA GLU A 177 -11.06 6.75 18.46
C GLU A 177 -12.05 7.38 19.46
N ILE A 178 -11.80 8.60 19.92
CA ILE A 178 -12.72 9.33 20.80
C ILE A 178 -14.07 9.56 20.10
N GLN A 179 -14.05 10.07 18.87
CA GLN A 179 -15.27 10.31 18.09
C GLN A 179 -16.05 9.01 17.84
N TYR A 180 -15.35 7.91 17.56
CA TYR A 180 -15.97 6.60 17.39
C TYR A 180 -16.65 6.13 18.68
N PHE A 181 -15.98 6.20 19.84
CA PHE A 181 -16.57 5.81 21.13
C PHE A 181 -17.79 6.67 21.48
N LEU A 182 -17.71 7.98 21.30
CA LEU A 182 -18.84 8.89 21.54
C LEU A 182 -20.04 8.60 20.63
N SER A 183 -19.82 8.12 19.40
CA SER A 183 -20.90 7.74 18.48
C SER A 183 -21.63 6.44 18.84
N GLN A 184 -21.04 5.63 19.73
CA GLN A 184 -21.63 4.36 20.19
C GLN A 184 -22.44 4.52 21.49
N GLU A 185 -22.30 5.64 22.19
CA GLU A 185 -23.03 5.96 23.44
C GLU A 185 -24.25 6.88 23.21
N ALA A 186 -24.49 7.34 21.98
CA ALA A 186 -25.61 8.19 21.57
C ALA A 186 -26.75 7.39 20.92
#